data_AF-A0AAE4M9R3-F1
#
_entry.id   AF-A0AAE4M9R3-F1
#
_cell.length_a   1.000
_cell.length_b   1.000
_cell.length_c   1.000
_cell.angle_alpha   90.00
_cell.angle_beta   90.00
_cell.angle_gamma   90.00
#
_symmetry.space_group_name_H-M   'P 1'
#
loop_
_entity.id
_entity.type
_entity.pdbx_description
1 polymer ?
#
loop_
_entity_poly.entity_id
_entity_poly.type
_entity_poly.pdbx_seq_one_letter_code
_entity_poly.pdbx_strand_id
1 'polypeptide(L)'
;MSESIDTNRRGFLSRFSQPVKRTQQAEITPRLVARPPHAVDEALFVRLCDGCGECLKVCPNSVIELDAQLAQLNLDYNQCSLCSECVKACPSDALHASVPLDINLRPDFTQSCDNYLQTECQQCASACPQHAISVQDDELPHINNELCNGCGQCRISCYSNAILMKLYNKHYR
;
A
#
# COMPACT_ATOMS: atom_id res chain seq x y z
N MET A 1 56.30 40.24 -43.88
CA MET A 1 56.34 38.91 -43.24
C MET A 1 55.19 38.86 -42.25
N SER A 2 54.15 38.11 -42.59
CA SER A 2 52.93 37.93 -41.81
C SER A 2 53.15 36.82 -40.78
N GLU A 3 53.20 37.16 -39.49
CA GLU A 3 53.09 36.18 -38.41
C GLU A 3 51.66 36.20 -37.86
N SER A 4 50.96 35.11 -38.15
CA SER A 4 49.68 34.74 -37.58
C SER A 4 49.86 34.28 -36.14
N ILE A 5 49.20 34.95 -35.18
CA ILE A 5 49.06 34.43 -33.81
C ILE A 5 47.62 33.92 -33.65
N ASP A 6 47.55 32.62 -33.44
CA ASP A 6 46.39 31.76 -33.37
C ASP A 6 45.57 32.02 -32.08
N THR A 7 44.28 32.36 -32.20
CA THR A 7 43.40 32.76 -31.09
C THR A 7 42.66 31.59 -30.43
N ASN A 8 43.25 30.39 -30.43
CA ASN A 8 42.57 29.19 -29.98
C ASN A 8 42.87 28.84 -28.50
N ARG A 9 42.29 29.58 -27.55
CA ARG A 9 42.19 29.14 -26.14
C ARG A 9 40.94 28.28 -25.95
N ARG A 10 40.96 27.10 -26.57
CA ARG A 10 40.03 26.00 -26.27
C ARG A 10 40.72 25.02 -25.33
N GLY A 11 40.28 24.98 -24.07
CA GLY A 11 40.68 23.90 -23.19
C GLY A 11 40.57 24.27 -21.72
N PHE A 12 39.35 24.41 -21.18
CA PHE A 12 39.19 24.36 -19.72
C PHE A 12 37.81 23.93 -19.21
N LEU A 13 37.05 23.11 -19.95
CA LEU A 13 35.82 22.47 -19.42
C LEU A 13 35.62 21.07 -20.02
N SER A 14 36.54 20.15 -19.72
CA SER A 14 36.28 18.70 -19.82
C SER A 14 36.53 18.05 -18.46
N ARG A 15 35.87 18.58 -17.41
CA ARG A 15 35.72 17.85 -16.16
C ARG A 15 34.70 16.74 -16.38
N PHE A 16 35.23 15.58 -16.76
CA PHE A 16 34.70 14.23 -16.56
C PHE A 16 33.20 14.16 -16.23
N SER A 17 32.37 14.07 -17.27
CA SER A 17 31.02 13.53 -17.17
C SER A 17 31.11 12.02 -16.90
N GLN A 18 31.49 11.64 -15.68
CA GLN A 18 31.25 10.27 -15.24
C GLN A 18 29.74 10.06 -15.20
N PRO A 19 29.21 9.03 -15.87
CA PRO A 19 27.81 8.67 -15.72
C PRO A 19 27.60 8.30 -14.25
N VAL A 20 26.71 9.01 -13.56
CA VAL A 20 26.23 8.61 -12.24
C VAL A 20 25.70 7.19 -12.41
N LYS A 21 26.42 6.21 -11.87
CA LYS A 21 25.97 4.82 -11.83
C LYS A 21 24.62 4.84 -11.11
N ARG A 22 23.57 4.50 -11.86
CA ARG A 22 22.20 4.34 -11.39
C ARG A 22 22.25 3.54 -10.09
N THR A 23 22.00 4.21 -8.97
CA THR A 23 21.97 3.60 -7.65
C THR A 23 21.06 2.39 -7.73
N GLN A 24 21.58 1.23 -7.34
CA GLN A 24 20.84 -0.02 -7.28
C GLN A 24 19.56 0.25 -6.47
N GLN A 25 18.42 -0.16 -7.02
CA GLN A 25 17.12 -0.05 -6.36
C GLN A 25 17.26 -0.60 -4.94
N ALA A 26 16.93 0.22 -3.93
CA ALA A 26 16.93 -0.22 -2.55
C ALA A 26 16.09 -1.50 -2.45
N GLU A 27 16.67 -2.57 -1.91
CA GLU A 27 15.96 -3.83 -1.69
C GLU A 27 14.76 -3.58 -0.76
N ILE A 28 13.56 -3.55 -1.33
CA ILE A 28 12.32 -3.29 -0.58
C ILE A 28 12.04 -4.54 0.28
N THR A 29 12.04 -4.36 1.61
CA THR A 29 11.72 -5.45 2.53
C THR A 29 10.21 -5.75 2.47
N PRO A 30 9.78 -7.01 2.28
CA PRO A 30 8.38 -7.35 2.17
C PRO A 30 7.68 -7.17 3.51
N ARG A 31 6.41 -6.72 3.47
CA ARG A 31 5.55 -6.75 4.65
C ARG A 31 5.12 -8.18 4.94
N LEU A 32 5.19 -8.57 6.21
CA LEU A 32 4.64 -9.83 6.71
C LEU A 32 3.29 -9.63 7.43
N VAL A 33 3.03 -8.39 7.90
CA VAL A 33 1.78 -7.98 8.55
C VAL A 33 1.23 -6.73 7.89
N ALA A 34 -0.09 -6.52 7.99
CA ALA A 34 -0.72 -5.31 7.49
C ALA A 34 -0.36 -4.13 8.40
N ARG A 35 0.15 -3.05 7.81
CA ARG A 35 0.45 -1.80 8.53
C ARG A 35 -0.70 -0.80 8.35
N PRO A 36 -0.87 0.16 9.28
CA PRO A 36 -1.84 1.23 9.09
C PRO A 36 -1.61 2.03 7.79
N PRO A 37 -2.63 2.75 7.29
CA PRO A 37 -2.51 3.57 6.09
C PRO A 37 -1.33 4.55 6.16
N HIS A 38 -0.70 4.82 5.02
CA HIS A 38 0.48 5.69 4.90
C HIS A 38 1.72 5.22 5.69
N ALA A 39 1.77 3.96 6.13
CA ALA A 39 2.99 3.41 6.71
C ALA A 39 4.13 3.45 5.69
N VAL A 40 5.28 3.96 6.11
CA VAL A 40 6.53 3.92 5.32
C VAL A 40 6.96 2.48 5.00
N ASP A 41 8.03 2.31 4.24
CA ASP A 41 8.61 1.00 3.98
C ASP A 41 8.89 0.23 5.27
N GLU A 42 8.69 -1.09 5.26
CA GLU A 42 8.69 -1.92 6.47
C GLU A 42 9.98 -1.76 7.29
N ALA A 43 11.14 -1.68 6.63
CA ALA A 43 12.43 -1.49 7.29
C ALA A 43 12.54 -0.14 8.04
N LEU A 44 11.90 0.92 7.53
CA LEU A 44 11.83 2.22 8.21
C LEU A 44 10.74 2.21 9.28
N PHE A 45 9.60 1.60 9.01
CA PHE A 45 8.47 1.54 9.92
C PHE A 45 8.88 0.89 11.25
N VAL A 46 9.57 -0.25 11.21
CA VAL A 46 10.06 -0.97 12.40
C VAL A 46 11.05 -0.13 13.22
N ARG A 47 11.75 0.82 12.60
CA ARG A 47 12.70 1.72 13.30
C ARG A 47 12.04 2.95 13.88
N LEU A 48 11.01 3.48 13.21
CA LEU A 48 10.34 4.73 13.59
C LEU A 48 9.17 4.50 14.54
N CYS A 49 8.44 3.40 14.40
CA CYS A 49 7.32 3.10 15.29
C CYS A 49 7.85 2.79 16.69
N ASP A 50 7.48 3.62 17.67
CA ASP A 50 7.89 3.53 19.07
C ASP A 50 6.85 2.82 19.95
N GLY A 51 5.76 2.32 19.36
CA GLY A 51 4.68 1.65 20.07
C GLY A 51 3.79 2.56 20.91
N CYS A 52 3.82 3.89 20.71
CA CYS A 52 3.05 4.84 21.53
C CYS A 52 1.52 4.63 21.51
N GLY A 53 0.98 4.02 20.46
CA GLY A 53 -0.44 3.69 20.35
C GLY A 53 -1.38 4.86 20.05
N GLU A 54 -0.87 6.05 19.71
CA GLU A 54 -1.72 7.21 19.37
C GLU A 54 -2.63 6.93 18.16
N CYS A 55 -2.11 6.23 17.15
CA CYS A 55 -2.89 5.81 15.98
C CYS A 55 -4.09 4.90 16.33
N LEU A 56 -3.96 4.05 17.36
CA LEU A 56 -5.05 3.20 17.86
C LEU A 56 -6.15 4.04 18.51
N LYS A 57 -5.76 5.00 19.36
CA LYS A 57 -6.69 5.86 20.12
C LYS A 57 -7.58 6.72 19.21
N VAL A 58 -7.03 7.21 18.10
CA VAL A 58 -7.74 8.09 17.18
C VAL A 58 -8.50 7.35 16.07
N CYS A 59 -8.36 6.02 15.96
CA CYS A 59 -8.99 5.26 14.89
C CYS A 59 -10.50 5.13 15.11
N PRO A 60 -11.36 5.79 14.30
CA PRO A 60 -12.80 5.75 14.52
C PRO A 60 -13.41 4.34 14.34
N ASN A 61 -12.77 3.51 13.52
CA ASN A 61 -13.23 2.16 13.23
C ASN A 61 -12.55 1.08 14.10
N SER A 62 -11.62 1.47 14.99
CA SER A 62 -10.91 0.55 15.88
C SER A 62 -10.25 -0.64 15.15
N VAL A 63 -9.66 -0.39 13.98
CA VAL A 63 -9.00 -1.41 13.13
C VAL A 63 -7.49 -1.47 13.31
N ILE A 64 -6.94 -0.72 14.27
CA ILE A 64 -5.49 -0.69 14.55
C ILE A 64 -5.25 -1.32 15.92
N GLU A 65 -4.30 -2.22 15.99
CA GLU A 65 -3.84 -2.87 17.22
C GLU A 65 -2.31 -2.78 17.32
N LEU A 66 -1.79 -3.01 18.53
CA LEU A 66 -0.35 -3.14 18.76
C LEU A 66 -0.02 -4.61 18.96
N ASP A 67 0.85 -5.13 18.10
CA ASP A 67 1.47 -6.45 18.26
C ASP A 67 2.98 -6.31 18.31
N ALA A 68 3.62 -6.95 19.30
CA ALA A 68 5.04 -6.80 19.57
C ALA A 68 5.54 -5.34 19.58
N GLN A 69 4.75 -4.41 20.14
CA GLN A 69 5.01 -2.95 20.19
C GLN A 69 4.95 -2.23 18.83
N LEU A 70 4.49 -2.87 17.77
CA LEU A 70 4.33 -2.25 16.46
C LEU A 70 2.85 -2.16 16.08
N ALA A 71 2.47 -1.03 15.48
CA ALA A 71 1.10 -0.88 14.99
C ALA A 71 0.85 -1.78 13.78
N GLN A 72 -0.26 -2.51 13.83
CA GLN A 72 -0.76 -3.34 12.74
C GLN A 72 -2.25 -3.10 12.51
N LEU A 73 -2.69 -3.36 11.29
CA LEU A 73 -4.07 -3.20 10.86
C LEU A 73 -4.78 -4.55 10.88
N ASN A 74 -5.92 -4.62 11.56
CA ASN A 74 -6.79 -5.78 11.61
C ASN A 74 -8.16 -5.42 11.02
N LEU A 75 -8.51 -6.05 9.90
CA LEU A 75 -9.76 -5.83 9.16
C LEU A 75 -10.74 -7.00 9.31
N ASP A 76 -10.58 -7.83 10.35
CA ASP A 76 -11.40 -9.03 10.48
C ASP A 76 -12.87 -8.71 10.71
N TYR A 77 -13.16 -7.65 11.48
CA TYR A 77 -14.50 -7.28 11.93
C TYR A 77 -14.95 -5.88 11.51
N ASN A 78 -14.05 -5.06 10.96
CA ASN A 78 -14.38 -3.72 10.48
C ASN A 78 -13.48 -3.33 9.30
N GLN A 79 -13.84 -2.26 8.57
CA GLN A 79 -13.06 -1.73 7.46
C GLN A 79 -12.24 -0.49 7.87
N CYS A 80 -11.17 -0.20 7.14
CA CYS A 80 -10.50 1.08 7.24
C CYS A 80 -11.24 2.13 6.40
N SER A 81 -11.69 3.22 7.03
CA SER A 81 -12.32 4.35 6.31
C SER A 81 -11.35 5.24 5.55
N LEU A 82 -10.03 5.00 5.68
CA LEU A 82 -8.98 5.81 5.08
C LEU A 82 -9.06 7.31 5.43
N CYS A 83 -9.57 7.63 6.63
CA CYS A 83 -9.75 9.01 7.11
C CYS A 83 -8.44 9.74 7.46
N SER A 84 -7.31 9.05 7.50
CA SER A 84 -5.97 9.58 7.81
C SER A 84 -5.79 10.18 9.23
N GLU A 85 -6.72 9.96 10.16
CA GLU A 85 -6.55 10.40 11.56
C GLU A 85 -5.34 9.76 12.22
N CYS A 86 -5.07 8.47 11.95
CA CYS A 86 -3.87 7.78 12.43
C CYS A 86 -2.56 8.42 11.96
N VAL A 87 -2.54 9.01 10.75
CA VAL A 87 -1.37 9.69 10.18
C VAL A 87 -1.13 10.99 10.92
N LYS A 88 -2.18 11.79 11.12
CA LYS A 88 -2.11 13.07 11.85
C LYS A 88 -1.64 12.90 13.29
N ALA A 89 -2.00 11.77 13.91
CA ALA A 89 -1.66 11.47 15.29
C ALA A 89 -0.29 10.79 15.47
N CYS A 90 0.40 10.38 14.39
CA CYS A 90 1.67 9.66 14.50
C CYS A 90 2.83 10.63 14.80
N PRO A 91 3.43 10.60 16.00
CA PRO A 91 4.47 11.57 16.37
C PRO A 91 5.85 11.22 15.79
N SER A 92 6.05 9.97 15.37
CA SER A 92 7.36 9.46 14.94
C SER A 92 7.53 9.39 13.42
N ASP A 93 6.55 9.88 12.66
CA ASP A 93 6.49 9.80 11.19
C ASP A 93 6.59 8.38 10.62
N ALA A 94 6.30 7.35 11.43
CA ALA A 94 6.14 5.98 10.94
C ALA A 94 4.95 5.86 9.97
N LEU A 95 3.93 6.71 10.13
CA LEU A 95 2.84 6.93 9.20
C LEU A 95 2.98 8.35 8.64
N HIS A 96 3.18 8.50 7.33
CA HIS A 96 3.53 9.80 6.75
C HIS A 96 2.78 10.10 5.46
N ALA A 97 2.22 11.31 5.32
CA ALA A 97 1.33 11.69 4.23
C ALA A 97 1.97 11.66 2.82
N SER A 98 3.31 11.64 2.71
CA SER A 98 4.00 11.49 1.43
C SER A 98 3.95 10.05 0.89
N VAL A 99 3.61 9.07 1.73
CA VAL A 99 3.47 7.67 1.30
C VAL A 99 2.12 7.50 0.60
N PRO A 100 2.06 6.87 -0.58
CA PRO A 100 0.80 6.63 -1.27
C PRO A 100 -0.22 5.87 -0.42
N LEU A 101 -1.50 6.20 -0.61
CA LEU A 101 -2.61 5.57 0.09
C LEU A 101 -2.95 4.20 -0.51
N ASP A 102 -2.21 3.17 -0.09
CA ASP A 102 -2.52 1.75 -0.30
C ASP A 102 -2.12 0.96 0.94
N ILE A 103 -3.07 0.22 1.52
CA ILE A 103 -2.82 -0.61 2.72
C ILE A 103 -2.01 -1.87 2.36
N ASN A 104 -1.87 -2.20 1.07
CA ASN A 104 -1.31 -3.46 0.58
C ASN A 104 -2.08 -4.69 1.06
N LEU A 105 -3.37 -4.53 1.34
CA LEU A 105 -4.30 -5.65 1.53
C LEU A 105 -5.19 -5.80 0.30
N ARG A 106 -5.51 -7.04 -0.08
CA ARG A 106 -6.46 -7.36 -1.15
C ARG A 106 -7.40 -8.48 -0.69
N PRO A 107 -8.66 -8.50 -1.18
CA PRO A 107 -9.56 -9.60 -0.93
C PRO A 107 -9.05 -10.87 -1.63
N ASP A 108 -9.16 -11.98 -0.93
CA ASP A 108 -8.96 -13.34 -1.42
C ASP A 108 -10.30 -14.06 -1.33
N PHE A 109 -10.87 -14.35 -2.50
CA PHE A 109 -12.19 -14.96 -2.62
C PHE A 109 -12.08 -16.47 -2.54
N THR A 110 -12.91 -17.09 -1.71
CA THR A 110 -12.93 -18.53 -1.48
C THR A 110 -14.11 -19.20 -2.18
N GLN A 111 -14.05 -20.52 -2.33
CA GLN A 111 -15.11 -21.32 -2.97
C GLN A 111 -16.43 -21.38 -2.18
N SER A 112 -16.52 -20.76 -1.00
CA SER A 112 -17.79 -20.57 -0.29
C SER A 112 -18.54 -19.32 -0.72
N CYS A 113 -18.08 -18.61 -1.75
CA CYS A 113 -18.74 -17.43 -2.29
C CYS A 113 -20.08 -17.79 -2.95
N ASP A 114 -21.16 -17.11 -2.59
CA ASP A 114 -22.49 -17.41 -3.10
C ASP A 114 -22.57 -17.31 -4.63
N ASN A 115 -21.86 -16.34 -5.24
CA ASN A 115 -21.78 -16.23 -6.71
C ASN A 115 -21.18 -17.48 -7.34
N TYR A 116 -20.10 -18.00 -6.76
CA TYR A 116 -19.47 -19.25 -7.20
C TYR A 116 -20.35 -20.48 -6.95
N LEU A 117 -21.21 -20.42 -5.93
CA LEU A 117 -22.23 -21.43 -5.63
C LEU A 117 -23.52 -21.21 -6.44
N GLN A 118 -23.44 -20.50 -7.57
CA GLN A 118 -24.54 -20.31 -8.52
C GLN A 118 -25.74 -19.56 -7.94
N THR A 119 -25.47 -18.68 -6.97
CA THR A 119 -26.43 -17.70 -6.46
C THR A 119 -25.99 -16.34 -6.95
N GLU A 120 -26.77 -15.71 -7.84
CA GLU A 120 -26.48 -14.39 -8.39
C GLU A 120 -26.18 -13.36 -7.27
N CYS A 121 -24.89 -13.08 -7.03
CA CYS A 121 -24.45 -12.30 -5.87
C CYS A 121 -23.40 -11.26 -6.28
N GLN A 122 -23.80 -9.98 -6.21
CA GLN A 122 -22.98 -8.82 -6.58
C GLN A 122 -22.48 -8.01 -5.36
N GLN A 123 -22.72 -8.51 -4.15
CA GLN A 123 -22.62 -7.74 -2.90
C GLN A 123 -21.24 -7.08 -2.68
N CYS A 124 -20.15 -7.80 -2.98
CA CYS A 124 -18.80 -7.27 -2.81
C CYS A 124 -18.46 -6.18 -3.84
N ALA A 125 -18.92 -6.34 -5.09
CA ALA A 125 -18.75 -5.36 -6.15
C ALA A 125 -19.54 -4.09 -5.86
N SER A 126 -20.82 -4.22 -5.47
CA SER A 126 -21.68 -3.08 -5.11
C SER A 126 -21.15 -2.32 -3.89
N ALA A 127 -20.55 -3.01 -2.92
CA ALA A 127 -20.00 -2.38 -1.73
C ALA A 127 -18.63 -1.71 -1.95
N CYS A 128 -17.92 -2.00 -3.04
CA CYS A 128 -16.56 -1.52 -3.24
C CYS A 128 -16.55 -0.03 -3.63
N PRO A 129 -16.06 0.88 -2.77
CA PRO A 129 -16.05 2.31 -3.08
C PRO A 129 -15.05 2.69 -4.17
N GLN A 130 -14.15 1.77 -4.54
CA GLN A 130 -13.16 1.98 -5.61
C GLN A 130 -13.59 1.34 -6.94
N HIS A 131 -14.74 0.66 -6.97
CA HIS A 131 -15.18 -0.14 -8.13
C HIS A 131 -14.10 -1.11 -8.63
N ALA A 132 -13.32 -1.66 -7.71
CA ALA A 132 -12.17 -2.51 -8.03
C ALA A 132 -12.56 -3.98 -8.26
N ILE A 133 -13.81 -4.37 -7.98
CA ILE A 133 -14.25 -5.76 -8.04
C ILE A 133 -15.24 -5.93 -9.19
N SER A 134 -15.03 -6.94 -10.03
CA SER A 134 -15.98 -7.40 -11.05
C SER A 134 -16.47 -8.81 -10.73
N VAL A 135 -17.73 -9.09 -11.07
CA VAL A 135 -18.37 -10.40 -10.86
C VAL A 135 -18.93 -10.86 -12.20
N GLN A 136 -18.57 -12.08 -12.59
CA GLN A 136 -19.13 -12.81 -13.72
C GLN A 136 -19.95 -13.99 -13.19
N ASP A 137 -20.97 -14.42 -13.93
CA ASP A 137 -21.88 -15.49 -13.47
C ASP A 137 -21.10 -16.78 -13.14
N ASP A 138 -21.43 -17.39 -12.01
CA ASP A 138 -20.85 -18.64 -11.50
C ASP A 138 -19.32 -18.63 -11.26
N GLU A 139 -18.66 -17.46 -11.37
CA GLU A 139 -17.22 -17.32 -11.12
C GLU A 139 -16.91 -16.73 -9.74
N LEU A 140 -15.66 -16.92 -9.27
CA LEU A 140 -15.16 -16.11 -8.17
C LEU A 140 -15.00 -14.65 -8.62
N PRO A 141 -15.30 -13.65 -7.77
CA PRO A 141 -15.08 -12.25 -8.10
C PRO A 141 -13.61 -11.97 -8.46
N HIS A 142 -13.41 -11.05 -9.40
CA HIS A 142 -12.08 -10.64 -9.86
C HIS A 142 -11.73 -9.26 -9.30
N ILE A 143 -10.49 -9.08 -8.83
CA ILE A 143 -9.99 -7.81 -8.25
C ILE A 143 -9.04 -7.09 -9.22
N ASN A 144 -9.30 -5.81 -9.48
CA ASN A 144 -8.35 -4.88 -10.07
C ASN A 144 -7.42 -4.33 -8.97
N ASN A 145 -6.18 -4.81 -8.94
CA ASN A 145 -5.20 -4.44 -7.93
C ASN A 145 -4.70 -3.00 -8.00
N GLU A 146 -4.89 -2.32 -9.14
CA GLU A 146 -4.50 -0.92 -9.32
C GLU A 146 -5.54 0.05 -8.74
N LEU A 147 -6.82 -0.34 -8.77
CA LEU A 147 -7.92 0.44 -8.20
C LEU A 147 -8.13 0.14 -6.71
N CYS A 148 -7.85 -1.09 -6.27
CA CYS A 148 -8.04 -1.46 -4.88
C CYS A 148 -7.02 -0.79 -3.96
N ASN A 149 -7.50 -0.11 -2.92
CA ASN A 149 -6.67 0.52 -1.88
C ASN A 149 -6.58 -0.31 -0.58
N GLY A 150 -7.23 -1.49 -0.56
CA GLY A 150 -7.20 -2.42 0.57
C GLY A 150 -8.08 -2.05 1.77
N CYS A 151 -9.09 -1.18 1.61
CA CYS A 151 -9.93 -0.71 2.73
C CYS A 151 -10.68 -1.83 3.49
N GLY A 152 -10.98 -2.96 2.85
CA GLY A 152 -11.68 -4.10 3.46
C GLY A 152 -13.21 -4.04 3.44
N GLN A 153 -13.82 -3.01 2.83
CA GLN A 153 -15.29 -2.87 2.78
C GLN A 153 -16.01 -4.10 2.21
N CYS A 154 -15.41 -4.75 1.21
CA CYS A 154 -15.98 -5.96 0.57
C CYS A 154 -16.02 -7.15 1.53
N ARG A 155 -15.03 -7.31 2.41
CA ARG A 155 -15.03 -8.35 3.44
C ARG A 155 -16.20 -8.16 4.39
N ILE A 156 -16.38 -6.93 4.89
CA ILE A 156 -17.43 -6.62 5.85
C ILE A 156 -18.83 -6.72 5.24
N SER A 157 -18.99 -6.48 3.93
CA SER A 157 -20.28 -6.63 3.26
C SER A 157 -20.64 -8.08 2.90
N CYS A 158 -19.70 -9.02 2.97
CA CYS A 158 -19.88 -10.41 2.59
C CYS A 158 -20.49 -11.24 3.73
N TYR A 159 -21.82 -11.42 3.70
CA TYR A 159 -22.55 -12.18 4.72
C TYR A 159 -22.18 -13.67 4.77
N SER A 160 -21.70 -14.25 3.65
CA SER A 160 -21.24 -15.64 3.57
C SER A 160 -19.81 -15.84 4.08
N ASN A 161 -19.13 -14.78 4.54
CA ASN A 161 -17.74 -14.82 5.02
C ASN A 161 -16.75 -15.44 4.02
N ALA A 162 -17.05 -15.35 2.72
CA ALA A 162 -16.24 -15.94 1.65
C ALA A 162 -15.00 -15.13 1.27
N ILE A 163 -14.71 -14.03 1.97
CA ILE A 163 -13.63 -13.09 1.66
C ILE A 163 -12.64 -13.01 2.82
N LEU A 164 -11.39 -13.38 2.55
CA LEU A 164 -10.25 -13.15 3.42
C LEU A 164 -9.48 -11.91 2.95
N MET A 165 -8.79 -11.20 3.84
CA MET A 165 -7.85 -10.13 3.44
C MET A 165 -6.43 -10.66 3.51
N LYS A 166 -5.67 -10.53 2.42
CA LYS A 166 -4.28 -10.97 2.32
C LYS A 166 -3.37 -9.83 1.92
N LEU A 167 -2.12 -9.88 2.39
CA LEU A 167 -1.09 -8.96 1.95
C LEU A 167 -0.81 -9.16 0.45
N TYR A 168 -0.74 -8.04 -0.26
CA TYR A 168 -0.45 -7.97 -1.67
C TYR A 168 0.88 -7.23 -1.86
N ASN A 169 1.92 -7.99 -2.19
CA ASN A 169 3.23 -7.42 -2.44
C ASN A 169 3.43 -7.22 -3.95
N LYS A 170 3.22 -5.98 -4.42
CA LYS A 170 3.29 -5.58 -5.85
C LYS A 170 4.64 -5.89 -6.53
N HIS A 171 5.70 -6.06 -5.74
CA HIS A 171 7.09 -6.19 -6.23
C HIS A 171 7.61 -7.62 -6.39
N TYR A 172 6.81 -8.66 -6.11
CA TYR A 172 7.22 -10.08 -6.21
C TYR A 172 6.51 -10.86 -7.33
N ARG A 173 6.16 -10.19 -8.43
CA ARG A 173 5.69 -10.84 -9.66
C ARG A 173 6.78 -10.82 -10.72
#